data_AF-A0A945FHY5-F1
#
_entry.id   AF-A0A945FHY5-F1
#
_cell.length_a   1.000
_cell.length_b   1.000
_cell.length_c   1.000
_cell.angle_alpha   90.00
_cell.angle_beta   90.00
_cell.angle_gamma   90.00
#
_symmetry.space_group_name_H-M   'P 1'
#
loop_
_entity.id
_entity.type
_entity.pdbx_description
1 polymer ?
#
loop_
_entity_poly.entity_id
_entity_poly.type
_entity_poly.pdbx_seq_one_letter_code
_entity_poly.pdbx_strand_id
1 'polypeptide(L)'
;MSESRQIVNADRTVPFDETIARFGEALKRKCRFSTRARQFYDTVWISDCYTDYVQSALFRKYEGPLMEGIALRTMGKGLSKHQVLAGAMAEAVERISFFDALATGRETPIYELTPDAELVPTQIKASEVPHLNNSANGVSAGNTVLECVFHGLLEMHEHLDVGLHFPFPGLAHRQFIDPNITGFSPQVAKRMLAVAAPGENEKVTTVHAVVCPKDLGPLVRTCTHLDGHIAVQRAFNETVQSHKTRYAADLQAFEPEISLLDLPNHFTDDLKTDIQVVLSGMKEPVYVQDWTDPDMKIPVLRPFSPKTTAQERDHVVIEAYVHQIMVDSGDYIVWE
;
A
#
# COMPACT_ATOMS: atom_id res chain seq x y z
N MET A 1 24.61 -23.10 3.68
CA MET A 1 24.37 -21.85 4.43
C MET A 1 24.17 -20.77 3.39
N SER A 2 22.94 -20.60 2.90
CA SER A 2 22.62 -19.55 1.93
C SER A 2 22.55 -18.23 2.68
N GLU A 3 23.31 -17.24 2.23
CA GLU A 3 23.18 -15.87 2.70
C GLU A 3 21.72 -15.45 2.55
N SER A 4 21.06 -15.14 3.66
CA SER A 4 19.74 -14.53 3.64
C SER A 4 19.89 -13.16 2.98
N ARG A 5 19.58 -13.07 1.68
CA ARG A 5 19.31 -11.79 1.03
C ARG A 5 18.14 -11.17 1.77
N GLN A 6 18.42 -10.32 2.75
CA GLN A 6 17.40 -9.44 3.31
C GLN A 6 16.96 -8.54 2.17
N ILE A 7 15.78 -8.83 1.63
CA ILE A 7 15.10 -7.95 0.69
C ILE A 7 14.87 -6.65 1.45
N VAL A 8 15.67 -5.62 1.17
CA VAL A 8 15.46 -4.28 1.72
C VAL A 8 14.29 -3.69 0.95
N ASN A 9 13.12 -3.82 1.56
CA ASN A 9 11.83 -3.58 0.93
C ASN A 9 11.52 -2.07 0.88
N ALA A 10 12.27 -1.32 0.07
CA ALA A 10 12.06 0.11 -0.09
C ALA A 10 12.67 0.63 -1.38
N ASP A 11 11.81 0.88 -2.35
CA ASP A 11 12.10 1.61 -3.58
C ASP A 11 12.34 3.08 -3.20
N ARG A 12 13.52 3.35 -2.66
CA ARG A 12 13.91 4.62 -2.06
C ARG A 12 15.24 5.06 -2.66
N THR A 13 15.27 6.30 -3.11
CA THR A 13 16.44 6.96 -3.67
C THR A 13 17.41 7.46 -2.61
N VAL A 14 16.98 7.51 -1.34
CA VAL A 14 17.79 7.96 -0.21
C VAL A 14 17.62 7.06 1.02
N PRO A 15 18.59 7.02 1.94
CA PRO A 15 18.46 6.29 3.20
C PRO A 15 17.26 6.74 4.04
N PHE A 16 16.73 5.83 4.86
CA PHE A 16 15.58 6.12 5.72
C PHE A 16 15.84 7.22 6.76
N ASP A 17 17.05 7.35 7.28
CA ASP A 17 17.39 8.40 8.25
C ASP A 17 17.25 9.80 7.64
N GLU A 18 17.65 9.95 6.38
CA GLU A 18 17.46 11.18 5.61
C GLU A 18 15.97 11.44 5.35
N THR A 19 15.22 10.40 4.98
CA THR A 19 13.76 10.50 4.81
C THR A 19 13.07 10.96 6.10
N ILE A 20 13.41 10.34 7.24
CA ILE A 20 12.87 10.68 8.56
C ILE A 20 13.18 12.14 8.92
N ALA A 21 14.43 12.57 8.73
CA ALA A 21 14.82 13.95 9.02
C ALA A 21 14.05 14.95 8.14
N ARG A 22 14.01 14.70 6.83
CA ARG A 22 13.35 15.56 5.86
C ARG A 22 11.83 15.65 6.09
N PHE A 23 11.18 14.51 6.31
CA PHE A 23 9.73 14.45 6.48
C PHE A 23 9.33 14.98 7.86
N GLY A 24 10.16 14.75 8.89
CA GLY A 24 9.98 15.36 10.19
C GLY A 24 10.05 16.89 10.15
N GLU A 25 11.00 17.47 9.43
CA GLU A 25 11.06 18.93 9.25
C GLU A 25 9.87 19.48 8.44
N ALA A 26 9.39 18.73 7.46
CA ALA A 26 8.18 19.09 6.71
C ALA A 26 6.94 19.10 7.61
N LEU A 27 6.70 18.03 8.39
CA LEU A 27 5.57 17.91 9.31
C LEU A 27 5.55 19.03 10.37
N LYS A 28 6.73 19.41 10.92
CA LYS A 28 6.87 20.52 11.89
C LYS A 28 6.34 21.85 11.38
N ARG A 29 6.27 22.06 10.06
CA ARG A 29 5.74 23.30 9.46
C ARG A 29 4.21 23.36 9.53
N LYS A 30 3.54 22.23 9.68
CA LYS A 30 2.06 22.13 9.69
C LYS A 30 1.49 21.70 11.03
N CYS A 31 2.21 20.89 11.80
CA CYS A 31 1.69 20.26 13.00
C CYS A 31 2.80 19.89 13.99
N ARG A 32 2.41 19.62 15.23
CA ARG A 32 3.22 18.83 16.15
C ARG A 32 2.94 17.36 15.89
N PHE A 33 3.97 16.55 15.98
CA PHE A 33 3.80 15.11 15.82
C PHE A 33 4.71 14.32 16.76
N SER A 34 4.37 13.05 16.94
CA SER A 34 5.19 12.06 17.63
C SER A 34 5.10 10.73 16.91
N THR A 35 6.20 9.98 16.88
CA THR A 35 6.23 8.65 16.28
C THR A 35 6.54 7.57 17.31
N ARG A 36 6.00 6.38 17.10
CA ARG A 36 6.21 5.23 17.98
C ARG A 36 6.29 3.94 17.19
N ALA A 37 7.52 3.48 16.96
CA ALA A 37 7.79 2.17 16.37
C ALA A 37 7.72 1.05 17.42
N ARG A 38 7.18 -0.09 17.02
CA ARG A 38 7.10 -1.33 17.80
C ARG A 38 7.39 -2.51 16.88
N GLN A 39 8.01 -3.54 17.42
CA GLN A 39 8.25 -4.79 16.72
C GLN A 39 7.14 -5.79 17.07
N PHE A 40 6.77 -6.59 16.08
CA PHE A 40 5.73 -7.60 16.09
C PHE A 40 6.32 -8.89 15.49
N TYR A 41 6.03 -10.03 16.13
CA TYR A 41 6.43 -11.35 15.63
C TYR A 41 7.94 -11.54 15.39
N ASP A 42 8.77 -10.77 16.10
CA ASP A 42 10.24 -10.71 15.96
C ASP A 42 10.77 -10.29 14.57
N THR A 43 9.89 -10.07 13.58
CA THR A 43 10.26 -9.83 12.19
C THR A 43 9.65 -8.56 11.59
N VAL A 44 8.44 -8.19 12.01
CA VAL A 44 7.70 -7.07 11.43
C VAL A 44 7.78 -5.86 12.35
N TRP A 45 8.10 -4.70 11.81
CA TRP A 45 7.97 -3.44 12.51
C TRP A 45 6.68 -2.75 12.07
N ILE A 46 6.01 -2.09 13.01
CA ILE A 46 4.93 -1.14 12.72
C ILE A 46 5.20 0.13 13.53
N SER A 47 5.01 1.29 12.92
CA SER A 47 5.10 2.57 13.61
C SER A 47 3.80 3.34 13.50
N ASP A 48 3.41 3.96 14.61
CA ASP A 48 2.38 5.00 14.62
C ASP A 48 3.04 6.38 14.39
N CYS A 49 2.38 7.27 13.65
CA CYS A 49 2.65 8.71 13.67
C CYS A 49 1.37 9.43 14.11
N TYR A 50 1.44 10.12 15.24
CA TYR A 50 0.33 10.89 15.80
C TYR A 50 0.61 12.37 15.57
N THR A 51 -0.34 13.10 14.98
CA THR A 51 -0.23 14.54 14.75
C THR A 51 -1.40 15.29 15.38
N ASP A 52 -1.17 16.55 15.76
CA ASP A 52 -2.25 17.43 16.23
C ASP A 52 -3.01 18.14 15.09
N TYR A 53 -2.89 17.66 13.85
CA TYR A 53 -3.55 18.24 12.68
C TYR A 53 -5.07 18.12 12.78
N VAL A 54 -5.78 19.24 12.62
CA VAL A 54 -7.22 19.35 12.85
C VAL A 54 -7.98 19.47 11.53
N GLN A 55 -8.28 18.33 10.88
CA GLN A 55 -9.28 18.21 9.80
C GLN A 55 -10.10 16.92 9.95
N SER A 56 -10.63 16.70 11.15
CA SER A 56 -11.28 15.44 11.53
C SER A 56 -12.47 15.04 10.65
N ALA A 57 -13.17 16.01 10.04
CA ALA A 57 -14.32 15.72 9.18
C ALA A 57 -13.88 15.09 7.85
N LEU A 58 -12.82 15.62 7.22
CA LEU A 58 -12.24 15.02 6.02
C LEU A 58 -11.60 13.68 6.36
N PHE A 59 -10.79 13.61 7.41
CA PHE A 59 -10.18 12.34 7.82
C PHE A 59 -11.23 11.22 8.02
N ARG A 60 -12.31 11.48 8.77
CA ARG A 60 -13.38 10.49 8.97
C ARG A 60 -14.08 10.06 7.67
N LYS A 61 -14.21 10.97 6.70
CA LYS A 61 -14.82 10.66 5.40
C LYS A 61 -13.96 9.69 4.59
N TYR A 62 -12.64 9.85 4.62
CA TYR A 62 -11.72 9.09 3.77
C TYR A 62 -11.13 7.84 4.46
N GLU A 63 -10.92 7.87 5.78
CA GLU A 63 -10.19 6.85 6.55
C GLU A 63 -11.06 6.11 7.57
N GLY A 64 -12.34 6.49 7.68
CA GLY A 64 -13.27 5.89 8.64
C GLY A 64 -12.99 6.29 10.11
N PRO A 65 -13.51 5.54 11.09
CA PRO A 65 -13.56 5.94 12.50
C PRO A 65 -12.23 5.79 13.26
N LEU A 66 -11.06 5.66 12.60
CA LEU A 66 -9.73 5.46 13.21
C LEU A 66 -9.19 6.67 14.02
N MET A 67 -10.08 7.54 14.50
CA MET A 67 -9.78 8.66 15.38
C MET A 67 -9.60 8.15 16.83
N GLU A 68 -8.36 7.99 17.28
CA GLU A 68 -8.05 8.01 18.71
C GLU A 68 -8.04 9.48 19.19
N GLY A 69 -9.22 10.09 19.36
CA GLY A 69 -9.37 11.47 19.85
C GLY A 69 -9.43 12.53 18.73
N ILE A 70 -8.66 13.62 18.86
CA ILE A 70 -8.62 14.77 17.91
C ILE A 70 -7.39 14.69 16.98
N ALA A 71 -6.50 13.73 17.19
CA ALA A 71 -5.23 13.60 16.47
C ALA A 71 -5.37 12.74 15.21
N LEU A 72 -4.78 13.18 14.10
CA LEU A 72 -4.56 12.35 12.91
C LEU A 72 -3.53 11.26 13.27
N ARG A 73 -3.85 10.01 12.94
CA ARG A 73 -2.96 8.86 13.15
C ARG A 73 -2.72 8.15 11.82
N THR A 74 -1.46 8.04 11.43
CA THR A 74 -1.00 7.26 10.26
C THR A 74 -0.05 6.16 10.71
N MET A 75 0.23 5.18 9.85
CA MET A 75 0.96 3.98 10.25
C MET A 75 1.96 3.47 9.20
N GLY A 76 3.23 3.35 9.58
CA GLY A 76 4.25 2.72 8.76
C GLY A 76 4.38 1.22 9.03
N LYS A 77 4.74 0.45 7.99
CA LYS A 77 4.92 -1.00 8.03
C LYS A 77 6.18 -1.42 7.27
N GLY A 78 6.88 -2.45 7.73
CA GLY A 78 8.18 -2.84 7.17
C GLY A 78 9.03 -3.76 8.05
N LEU A 79 10.28 -3.97 7.66
CA LEU A 79 11.19 -4.94 8.29
C LEU A 79 12.23 -4.30 9.21
N SER A 80 12.30 -2.96 9.24
CA SER A 80 13.21 -2.24 10.13
C SER A 80 12.54 -1.06 10.81
N LYS A 81 13.06 -0.67 11.97
CA LYS A 81 12.59 0.49 12.72
C LYS A 81 12.62 1.78 11.88
N HIS A 82 13.69 2.03 11.13
CA HIS A 82 13.82 3.26 10.34
C HIS A 82 12.83 3.28 9.16
N GLN A 83 12.65 2.14 8.49
CA GLN A 83 11.66 2.01 7.42
C GLN A 83 10.26 2.38 7.88
N VAL A 84 9.83 1.87 9.04
CA VAL A 84 8.47 2.11 9.52
C VAL A 84 8.27 3.51 10.04
N LEU A 85 9.30 4.14 10.60
CA LEU A 85 9.25 5.55 10.98
C LEU A 85 9.11 6.43 9.74
N ALA A 86 9.92 6.17 8.71
CA ALA A 86 9.83 6.86 7.43
C ALA A 86 8.45 6.67 6.78
N GLY A 87 7.93 5.44 6.73
CA GLY A 87 6.61 5.14 6.18
C GLY A 87 5.47 5.83 6.92
N ALA A 88 5.48 5.83 8.26
CA ALA A 88 4.44 6.49 9.05
C ALA A 88 4.44 8.02 8.84
N MET A 89 5.63 8.62 8.71
CA MET A 89 5.76 10.04 8.40
C MET A 89 5.37 10.37 6.95
N ALA A 90 5.68 9.47 6.00
CA ALA A 90 5.30 9.63 4.60
C ALA A 90 3.79 9.69 4.45
N GLU A 91 3.08 8.73 5.03
CA GLU A 91 1.62 8.72 5.05
C GLU A 91 1.05 9.97 5.76
N ALA A 92 1.68 10.44 6.84
CA ALA A 92 1.24 11.69 7.49
C ALA A 92 1.37 12.91 6.56
N VAL A 93 2.51 13.05 5.86
CA VAL A 93 2.73 14.13 4.89
C VAL A 93 1.73 14.06 3.74
N GLU A 94 1.50 12.86 3.23
CA GLU A 94 0.57 12.56 2.16
C GLU A 94 -0.86 12.97 2.53
N ARG A 95 -1.36 12.44 3.65
CA ARG A 95 -2.72 12.69 4.14
C ARG A 95 -2.94 14.16 4.50
N ILE A 96 -1.97 14.82 5.15
CA ILE A 96 -2.07 16.25 5.45
C ILE A 96 -2.10 17.07 4.15
N SER A 97 -1.22 16.79 3.18
CA SER A 97 -1.19 17.52 1.90
C SER A 97 -2.51 17.39 1.13
N PHE A 98 -3.07 16.18 1.12
CA PHE A 98 -4.35 15.86 0.48
C PHE A 98 -5.53 16.57 1.17
N PHE A 99 -5.67 16.44 2.49
CA PHE A 99 -6.77 17.06 3.21
C PHE A 99 -6.69 18.58 3.24
N ASP A 100 -5.50 19.17 3.35
CA ASP A 100 -5.31 20.62 3.33
C ASP A 100 -5.76 21.19 1.99
N ALA A 101 -5.31 20.59 0.88
CA ALA A 101 -5.71 20.99 -0.45
C ALA A 101 -7.23 20.90 -0.68
N LEU A 102 -7.87 19.81 -0.23
CA LEU A 102 -9.33 19.68 -0.30
C LEU A 102 -10.05 20.73 0.55
N ALA A 103 -9.58 20.99 1.77
CA ALA A 103 -10.19 21.95 2.68
C ALA A 103 -10.10 23.40 2.15
N THR A 104 -8.99 23.76 1.51
CA THR A 104 -8.77 25.11 0.98
C THR A 104 -9.23 25.28 -0.47
N GLY A 105 -9.66 24.20 -1.14
CA GLY A 105 -9.96 24.21 -2.57
C GLY A 105 -8.73 24.54 -3.43
N ARG A 106 -7.53 24.15 -2.97
CA ARG A 106 -6.27 24.40 -3.68
C ARG A 106 -6.30 23.66 -5.01
N GLU A 107 -5.90 24.35 -6.08
CA GLU A 107 -5.76 23.72 -7.39
C GLU A 107 -4.58 22.74 -7.37
N THR A 108 -4.84 21.53 -7.86
CA THR A 108 -3.87 20.43 -7.95
C THR A 108 -3.65 20.12 -9.43
N PRO A 109 -2.51 20.49 -10.02
CA PRO A 109 -2.29 20.32 -11.45
C PRO A 109 -2.24 18.84 -11.84
N ILE A 110 -2.68 18.54 -13.06
CA ILE A 110 -2.67 17.19 -13.64
C ILE A 110 -1.67 17.15 -14.80
N TYR A 111 -0.82 16.14 -14.77
CA TYR A 111 0.18 15.84 -15.79
C TYR A 111 -0.17 14.54 -16.48
N GLU A 112 0.17 14.41 -17.76
CA GLU A 112 0.21 13.12 -18.45
C GLU A 112 1.55 12.46 -18.14
N LEU A 113 1.52 11.18 -17.77
CA LEU A 113 2.72 10.38 -17.57
C LEU A 113 3.04 9.66 -18.88
N THR A 114 4.11 10.08 -19.55
CA THR A 114 4.51 9.51 -20.83
C THR A 114 5.11 8.11 -20.66
N PRO A 115 5.18 7.30 -21.74
CA PRO A 115 5.89 6.01 -21.72
C PRO A 115 7.37 6.11 -21.32
N ASP A 116 7.98 7.30 -21.41
CA ASP A 116 9.35 7.56 -20.99
C ASP A 116 9.45 7.99 -19.50
N ALA A 117 8.37 7.81 -18.73
CA ALA A 117 8.24 8.22 -17.33
C ALA A 117 8.46 9.73 -17.10
N GLU A 118 8.02 10.55 -18.05
CA GLU A 118 8.08 12.02 -17.94
C GLU A 118 6.68 12.60 -17.68
N LEU A 119 6.62 13.69 -16.92
CA LEU A 119 5.37 14.39 -16.61
C LEU A 119 5.19 15.58 -17.55
N VAL A 120 4.18 15.51 -18.41
CA VAL A 120 3.85 16.58 -19.37
C VAL A 120 2.62 17.34 -18.88
N PRO A 121 2.64 18.69 -18.78
CA PRO A 121 1.49 19.46 -18.34
C PRO A 121 0.26 19.23 -19.22
N THR A 122 -0.91 19.06 -18.59
CA THR A 122 -2.19 18.96 -19.30
C THR A 122 -3.04 20.20 -19.06
N GLN A 123 -4.17 20.29 -19.77
CA GLN A 123 -5.23 21.27 -19.49
C GLN A 123 -6.38 20.67 -18.67
N ILE A 124 -6.27 19.41 -18.26
CA ILE A 124 -7.32 18.69 -17.53
C ILE A 124 -7.41 19.27 -16.12
N LYS A 125 -8.62 19.63 -15.71
CA LYS A 125 -8.88 20.04 -14.33
C LYS A 125 -9.37 18.87 -13.51
N ALA A 126 -8.99 18.81 -12.24
CA ALA A 126 -9.48 17.77 -11.32
C ALA A 126 -11.02 17.72 -11.23
N SER A 127 -11.70 18.87 -11.38
CA SER A 127 -13.17 18.96 -11.41
C SER A 127 -13.81 18.29 -12.65
N GLU A 128 -13.03 18.05 -13.70
CA GLU A 128 -13.49 17.44 -14.95
C GLU A 128 -13.34 15.91 -14.93
N VAL A 129 -12.62 15.35 -13.95
CA VAL A 129 -12.40 13.91 -13.79
C VAL A 129 -13.33 13.39 -12.70
N PRO A 130 -14.41 12.66 -13.06
CA PRO A 130 -15.37 12.16 -12.08
C PRO A 130 -14.70 11.24 -11.05
N HIS A 131 -15.10 11.36 -9.79
CA HIS A 131 -14.64 10.53 -8.67
C HIS A 131 -13.15 10.62 -8.32
N LEU A 132 -12.35 11.37 -9.05
CA LEU A 132 -10.90 11.47 -8.80
C LEU A 132 -10.59 11.80 -7.34
N ASN A 133 -11.32 12.76 -6.74
CA ASN A 133 -11.08 13.19 -5.36
C ASN A 133 -12.01 12.52 -4.32
N ASN A 134 -12.66 11.40 -4.66
CA ASN A 134 -13.58 10.71 -3.75
C ASN A 134 -12.90 9.79 -2.74
N SER A 135 -11.69 9.32 -3.05
CA SER A 135 -10.84 8.50 -2.17
C SER A 135 -9.43 9.11 -2.06
N ALA A 136 -8.62 8.60 -1.14
CA ALA A 136 -7.19 8.90 -1.05
C ALA A 136 -6.32 7.79 -1.67
N ASN A 137 -6.93 6.87 -2.42
CA ASN A 137 -6.26 5.73 -3.05
C ASN A 137 -5.26 6.20 -4.10
N GLY A 138 -4.07 5.62 -4.09
CA GLY A 138 -2.98 5.92 -5.02
C GLY A 138 -2.29 7.26 -4.76
N VAL A 139 -2.68 8.01 -3.72
CA VAL A 139 -1.92 9.19 -3.27
C VAL A 139 -0.68 8.66 -2.55
N SER A 140 0.50 9.18 -2.89
CA SER A 140 1.76 8.72 -2.33
C SER A 140 2.73 9.89 -2.09
N ALA A 141 3.42 9.87 -0.94
CA ALA A 141 4.52 10.76 -0.63
C ALA A 141 5.89 10.08 -0.75
N GLY A 142 6.88 10.83 -1.23
CA GLY A 142 8.23 10.32 -1.51
C GLY A 142 9.29 11.41 -1.51
N ASN A 143 10.56 11.01 -1.50
CA ASN A 143 11.68 11.94 -1.57
C ASN A 143 11.83 12.58 -2.95
N THR A 144 11.40 11.87 -3.98
CA THR A 144 11.40 12.32 -5.37
C THR A 144 10.02 12.14 -6.00
N VAL A 145 9.79 12.84 -7.11
CA VAL A 145 8.59 12.67 -7.95
C VAL A 145 8.43 11.23 -8.40
N LEU A 146 9.50 10.59 -8.87
CA LEU A 146 9.43 9.22 -9.38
C LEU A 146 9.12 8.19 -8.30
N GLU A 147 9.59 8.37 -7.06
CA GLU A 147 9.17 7.52 -5.94
C GLU A 147 7.65 7.57 -5.75
N CYS A 148 7.07 8.77 -5.74
CA CYS A 148 5.62 8.93 -5.55
C CYS A 148 4.84 8.30 -6.71
N VAL A 149 5.30 8.52 -7.94
CA VAL A 149 4.67 7.95 -9.14
C VAL A 149 4.73 6.43 -9.09
N PHE A 150 5.89 5.83 -8.80
CA PHE A 150 6.03 4.38 -8.76
C PHE A 150 5.13 3.76 -7.69
N HIS A 151 5.15 4.27 -6.46
CA HIS A 151 4.29 3.76 -5.39
C HIS A 151 2.80 3.93 -5.68
N GLY A 152 2.40 5.10 -6.18
CA GLY A 152 1.01 5.36 -6.54
C GLY A 152 0.52 4.49 -7.71
N LEU A 153 1.40 4.16 -8.68
CA LEU A 153 1.09 3.23 -9.77
C LEU A 153 0.84 1.80 -9.25
N LEU A 154 1.65 1.33 -8.31
CA LEU A 154 1.45 0.01 -7.70
C LEU A 154 0.12 -0.03 -6.93
N GLU A 155 -0.17 0.97 -6.10
CA GLU A 155 -1.45 1.05 -5.37
C GLU A 155 -2.65 1.17 -6.33
N MET A 156 -2.52 1.94 -7.41
CA MET A 156 -3.53 2.00 -8.48
C MET A 156 -3.82 0.60 -9.06
N HIS A 157 -2.79 -0.22 -9.31
CA HIS A 157 -2.97 -1.61 -9.76
C HIS A 157 -3.62 -2.51 -8.71
N GLU A 158 -3.35 -2.29 -7.42
CA GLU A 158 -3.99 -3.03 -6.33
C GLU A 158 -5.52 -2.94 -6.42
N HIS A 159 -6.03 -1.72 -6.66
CA HIS A 159 -7.46 -1.48 -6.81
C HIS A 159 -8.02 -2.02 -8.12
N LEU A 160 -7.31 -1.84 -9.24
CA LEU A 160 -7.71 -2.38 -10.54
C LEU A 160 -7.89 -3.89 -10.51
N ASP A 161 -6.90 -4.59 -9.96
CA ASP A 161 -6.86 -6.05 -9.96
C ASP A 161 -7.91 -6.63 -9.01
N VAL A 162 -8.16 -6.00 -7.86
CA VAL A 162 -9.31 -6.37 -7.00
C VAL A 162 -10.63 -6.27 -7.78
N GLY A 163 -10.82 -5.21 -8.57
CA GLY A 163 -12.01 -5.01 -9.39
C GLY A 163 -12.24 -6.10 -10.45
N LEU A 164 -11.17 -6.66 -11.02
CA LEU A 164 -11.25 -7.77 -11.99
C LEU A 164 -11.82 -9.05 -11.39
N HIS A 165 -11.65 -9.24 -10.09
CA HIS A 165 -11.98 -10.49 -9.42
C HIS A 165 -13.37 -10.52 -8.81
N PHE A 166 -14.15 -9.43 -8.90
CA PHE A 166 -15.53 -9.39 -8.41
C PHE A 166 -16.45 -10.50 -8.97
N PRO A 167 -16.33 -10.93 -10.24
CA PRO A 167 -17.15 -12.05 -10.75
C PRO A 167 -16.72 -13.43 -10.24
N PHE A 168 -15.51 -13.54 -9.67
CA PHE A 168 -14.91 -14.78 -9.17
C PHE A 168 -14.38 -14.59 -7.73
N PRO A 169 -15.26 -14.27 -6.78
CA PRO A 169 -14.87 -14.01 -5.40
C PRO A 169 -14.35 -15.30 -4.74
N GLY A 170 -13.57 -15.16 -3.66
CA GLY A 170 -13.12 -16.30 -2.86
C GLY A 170 -11.71 -16.81 -3.19
N LEU A 171 -11.42 -18.08 -2.92
CA LEU A 171 -10.07 -18.66 -3.08
C LEU A 171 -9.99 -19.82 -4.09
N ALA A 172 -11.11 -20.39 -4.50
CA ALA A 172 -11.17 -21.63 -5.29
C ALA A 172 -10.39 -21.64 -6.63
N HIS A 173 -10.15 -20.47 -7.22
CA HIS A 173 -9.48 -20.32 -8.52
C HIS A 173 -8.06 -19.74 -8.42
N ARG A 174 -7.52 -19.61 -7.21
CA ARG A 174 -6.25 -18.93 -6.95
C ARG A 174 -5.14 -19.93 -6.68
N GLN A 175 -3.91 -19.49 -6.94
CA GLN A 175 -2.72 -20.29 -6.69
C GLN A 175 -2.13 -19.90 -5.33
N PHE A 176 -1.95 -20.91 -4.46
CA PHE A 176 -1.36 -20.73 -3.14
C PHE A 176 0.16 -20.62 -3.23
N ILE A 177 0.69 -19.54 -2.67
CA ILE A 177 2.11 -19.19 -2.65
C ILE A 177 2.73 -19.78 -1.39
N ASP A 178 3.91 -20.40 -1.49
CA ASP A 178 4.72 -20.74 -0.33
C ASP A 178 5.20 -19.46 0.38
N PRO A 179 4.73 -19.14 1.60
CA PRO A 179 5.17 -17.94 2.31
C PRO A 179 6.67 -17.91 2.59
N ASN A 180 7.37 -19.05 2.58
CA ASN A 180 8.80 -19.13 2.88
C ASN A 180 9.69 -18.43 1.82
N ILE A 181 9.17 -18.16 0.62
CA ILE A 181 9.91 -17.43 -0.43
C ILE A 181 10.27 -16.00 0.00
N THR A 182 9.54 -15.45 0.97
CA THR A 182 9.73 -14.08 1.48
C THR A 182 10.94 -13.93 2.40
N GLY A 183 11.54 -15.03 2.86
CA GLY A 183 12.59 -14.99 3.87
C GLY A 183 12.10 -14.70 5.30
N PHE A 184 10.78 -14.73 5.56
CA PHE A 184 10.26 -14.74 6.93
C PHE A 184 10.72 -15.97 7.71
N SER A 185 10.70 -15.89 9.04
CA SER A 185 10.97 -17.09 9.86
C SER A 185 9.90 -18.15 9.58
N PRO A 186 10.23 -19.45 9.60
CA PRO A 186 9.25 -20.52 9.35
C PRO A 186 8.03 -20.46 10.28
N GLN A 187 8.21 -19.94 11.50
CA GLN A 187 7.13 -19.75 12.47
C GLN A 187 6.14 -18.65 12.07
N VAL A 188 6.60 -17.62 11.35
CA VAL A 188 5.74 -16.55 10.81
C VAL A 188 5.13 -17.00 9.49
N ALA A 189 5.92 -17.62 8.61
CA ALA A 189 5.47 -18.14 7.32
C ALA A 189 4.26 -19.07 7.46
N LYS A 190 4.26 -20.01 8.42
CA LYS A 190 3.12 -20.92 8.67
C LYS A 190 1.83 -20.24 9.17
N ARG A 191 1.90 -18.97 9.58
CA ARG A 191 0.76 -18.17 10.10
C ARG A 191 0.19 -17.24 9.03
N MET A 192 0.62 -17.42 7.78
CA MET A 192 0.20 -16.64 6.64
C MET A 192 -0.32 -17.58 5.56
N LEU A 193 -1.52 -17.28 5.06
CA LEU A 193 -2.01 -17.82 3.80
C LEU A 193 -1.77 -16.77 2.73
N ALA A 194 -1.09 -17.11 1.65
CA ALA A 194 -0.84 -16.19 0.54
C ALA A 194 -1.31 -16.77 -0.78
N VAL A 195 -1.96 -15.94 -1.57
CA VAL A 195 -2.47 -16.33 -2.88
C VAL A 195 -2.15 -15.29 -3.93
N ALA A 196 -1.73 -15.76 -5.11
CA ALA A 196 -1.56 -14.92 -6.28
C ALA A 196 -2.93 -14.61 -6.89
N ALA A 197 -3.11 -13.35 -7.29
CA ALA A 197 -4.29 -12.87 -8.00
C ALA A 197 -3.86 -12.45 -9.41
N PRO A 198 -4.44 -13.03 -10.48
CA PRO A 198 -4.12 -12.64 -11.85
C PRO A 198 -4.47 -11.17 -12.11
N GLY A 199 -3.45 -10.33 -12.32
CA GLY A 199 -3.64 -8.92 -12.60
C GLY A 199 -3.91 -8.61 -14.07
N GLU A 200 -4.36 -7.38 -14.33
CA GLU A 200 -4.55 -6.87 -15.70
C GLU A 200 -3.23 -6.66 -16.44
N ASN A 201 -2.19 -6.33 -15.68
CA ASN A 201 -0.83 -6.13 -16.14
C ASN A 201 0.01 -7.33 -15.70
N GLU A 202 0.41 -8.18 -16.65
CA GLU A 202 1.21 -9.38 -16.37
C GLU A 202 2.58 -9.08 -15.72
N LYS A 203 3.03 -7.82 -15.74
CA LYS A 203 4.29 -7.40 -15.10
C LYS A 203 4.13 -7.04 -13.64
N VAL A 204 2.90 -6.78 -13.19
CA VAL A 204 2.60 -6.40 -11.81
C VAL A 204 1.99 -7.60 -11.10
N THR A 205 2.68 -8.10 -10.09
CA THR A 205 2.22 -9.23 -9.29
C THR A 205 1.29 -8.72 -8.19
N THR A 206 0.09 -9.28 -8.13
CA THR A 206 -0.89 -8.99 -7.07
C THR A 206 -1.04 -10.18 -6.14
N VAL A 207 -0.98 -9.91 -4.83
CA VAL A 207 -1.03 -10.94 -3.79
C VAL A 207 -2.08 -10.56 -2.75
N HIS A 208 -2.91 -11.54 -2.36
CA HIS A 208 -3.66 -11.44 -1.11
C HIS A 208 -2.93 -12.21 -0.01
N ALA A 209 -2.73 -11.58 1.14
CA ALA A 209 -2.21 -12.23 2.34
C ALA A 209 -3.28 -12.24 3.43
N VAL A 210 -3.57 -13.43 3.96
CA VAL A 210 -4.52 -13.65 5.04
C VAL A 210 -3.76 -14.06 6.30
N VAL A 211 -4.13 -13.45 7.43
CA VAL A 211 -3.73 -13.89 8.78
C VAL A 211 -4.98 -14.11 9.60
N CYS A 212 -5.00 -15.09 10.49
CA CYS A 212 -6.17 -15.34 11.34
C CYS A 212 -5.82 -15.21 12.81
N PRO A 213 -6.03 -14.04 13.41
CA PRO A 213 -6.07 -13.89 14.85
C PRO A 213 -7.04 -14.85 15.53
N LYS A 214 -6.60 -15.46 16.63
CA LYS A 214 -7.42 -16.39 17.42
C LYS A 214 -8.68 -15.75 18.02
N ASP A 215 -8.66 -14.44 18.28
CA ASP A 215 -9.73 -13.69 18.93
C ASP A 215 -10.66 -12.93 17.96
N LEU A 216 -10.25 -12.72 16.70
CA LEU A 216 -11.05 -11.98 15.71
C LEU A 216 -11.47 -12.78 14.47
N GLY A 217 -10.76 -13.86 14.14
CA GLY A 217 -10.93 -14.55 12.85
C GLY A 217 -10.09 -13.94 11.72
N PRO A 218 -10.28 -14.40 10.47
CA PRO A 218 -9.40 -14.08 9.35
C PRO A 218 -9.46 -12.60 8.93
N LEU A 219 -8.29 -12.05 8.60
CA LEU A 219 -8.08 -10.71 8.07
C LEU A 219 -7.26 -10.81 6.78
N VAL A 220 -7.57 -10.00 5.78
CA VAL A 220 -6.88 -10.02 4.47
C VAL A 220 -6.47 -8.62 4.03
N ARG A 221 -5.31 -8.54 3.37
CA ARG A 221 -4.89 -7.38 2.58
C ARG A 221 -4.39 -7.83 1.22
N THR A 222 -4.55 -6.93 0.26
CA THR A 222 -4.00 -7.05 -1.09
C THR A 222 -2.79 -6.15 -1.16
N CYS A 223 -1.75 -6.55 -1.90
CA CYS A 223 -0.69 -5.63 -2.31
C CYS A 223 -0.19 -6.02 -3.70
N THR A 224 0.46 -5.06 -4.37
CA THR A 224 1.10 -5.29 -5.66
C THR A 224 2.57 -4.88 -5.66
N HIS A 225 3.34 -5.49 -6.56
CA HIS A 225 4.71 -5.07 -6.87
C HIS A 225 5.18 -5.66 -8.21
N LEU A 226 6.26 -5.12 -8.78
CA LEU A 226 6.97 -5.73 -9.90
C LEU A 226 7.77 -6.98 -9.50
N ASP A 227 8.06 -7.14 -8.21
CA ASP A 227 8.72 -8.32 -7.62
C ASP A 227 7.70 -9.02 -6.72
N GLY A 228 7.27 -10.21 -7.11
CA GLY A 228 6.30 -10.97 -6.34
C GLY A 228 6.72 -11.22 -4.88
N HIS A 229 8.02 -11.35 -4.58
CA HIS A 229 8.47 -11.51 -3.19
C HIS A 229 8.16 -10.27 -2.37
N ILE A 230 8.38 -9.09 -2.94
CA ILE A 230 8.04 -7.81 -2.31
C ILE A 230 6.52 -7.67 -2.16
N ALA A 231 5.73 -8.05 -3.16
CA ALA A 231 4.27 -8.02 -3.09
C ALA A 231 3.73 -8.86 -1.91
N VAL A 232 4.25 -10.09 -1.75
CA VAL A 232 3.89 -10.97 -0.63
C VAL A 232 4.25 -10.35 0.72
N GLN A 233 5.48 -9.82 0.85
CA GLN A 233 5.91 -9.17 2.10
C GLN A 233 5.06 -7.95 2.45
N ARG A 234 4.72 -7.11 1.46
CA ARG A 234 3.86 -5.93 1.65
C ARG A 234 2.46 -6.35 2.11
N ALA A 235 1.85 -7.33 1.44
CA ALA A 235 0.53 -7.83 1.78
C ALA A 235 0.50 -8.35 3.22
N PHE A 236 1.49 -9.16 3.62
CA PHE A 236 1.59 -9.66 4.99
C PHE A 236 1.73 -8.53 6.02
N ASN A 237 2.67 -7.62 5.81
CA ASN A 237 2.93 -6.52 6.74
C ASN A 237 1.68 -5.64 6.93
N GLU A 238 0.91 -5.45 5.87
CA GLU A 238 -0.34 -4.68 5.93
C GLU A 238 -1.47 -5.43 6.66
N THR A 239 -1.58 -6.75 6.47
CA THR A 239 -2.58 -7.54 7.20
C THR A 239 -2.29 -7.50 8.70
N VAL A 240 -1.03 -7.60 9.10
CA VAL A 240 -0.61 -7.53 10.51
C VAL A 240 -0.85 -6.15 11.13
N GLN A 241 -0.64 -5.09 10.36
CA GLN A 241 -0.91 -3.70 10.80
C GLN A 241 -2.35 -3.51 11.28
N SER A 242 -3.29 -4.22 10.66
CA SER A 242 -4.71 -4.11 10.96
C SER A 242 -5.10 -4.64 12.34
N HIS A 243 -4.26 -5.48 12.97
CA HIS A 243 -4.63 -6.21 14.19
C HIS A 243 -3.71 -5.98 15.41
N LYS A 244 -2.55 -5.33 15.27
CA LYS A 244 -1.65 -4.95 16.39
C LYS A 244 -1.29 -6.07 17.39
N THR A 245 -1.47 -7.33 17.03
CA THR A 245 -1.11 -8.48 17.88
C THR A 245 0.37 -8.74 17.82
N ARG A 246 1.00 -8.90 19.00
CA ARG A 246 2.47 -8.86 19.12
C ARG A 246 3.15 -10.20 18.93
N TYR A 247 2.45 -11.31 19.13
CA TYR A 247 3.05 -12.64 19.15
C TYR A 247 2.46 -13.54 18.07
N ALA A 248 3.32 -14.25 17.33
CA ALA A 248 2.88 -15.13 16.25
C ALA A 248 2.11 -16.35 16.77
N ALA A 249 2.18 -16.61 18.08
CA ALA A 249 1.40 -17.63 18.77
C ALA A 249 -0.09 -17.29 18.88
N ASP A 250 -0.43 -16.01 18.74
CA ASP A 250 -1.81 -15.51 18.80
C ASP A 250 -2.50 -15.59 17.43
N LEU A 251 -1.77 -16.01 16.39
CA LEU A 251 -2.31 -16.30 15.05
C LEU A 251 -2.54 -17.80 14.88
N GLN A 252 -3.60 -18.17 14.17
CA GLN A 252 -3.82 -19.53 13.67
C GLN A 252 -2.82 -19.88 12.56
N ALA A 253 -2.52 -21.17 12.41
CA ALA A 253 -1.72 -21.68 11.30
C ALA A 253 -2.62 -21.99 10.10
N PHE A 254 -1.99 -22.06 8.92
CA PHE A 254 -2.65 -22.48 7.68
C PHE A 254 -1.96 -23.70 7.08
N GLU A 255 -2.73 -24.59 6.46
CA GLU A 255 -2.24 -25.78 5.74
C GLU A 255 -2.88 -25.90 4.33
N PRO A 256 -2.58 -24.97 3.41
CA PRO A 256 -3.05 -25.06 2.03
C PRO A 256 -2.22 -26.04 1.18
N GLU A 257 -2.78 -26.51 0.07
CA GLU A 257 -2.00 -27.15 -0.99
C GLU A 257 -1.24 -26.08 -1.78
N ILE A 258 0.08 -25.98 -1.52
CA ILE A 258 0.96 -25.02 -2.18
C ILE A 258 1.14 -25.36 -3.66
N SER A 259 0.94 -24.37 -4.53
CA SER A 259 1.08 -24.52 -5.99
C SER A 259 2.10 -23.57 -6.63
N LEU A 260 2.51 -22.50 -5.93
CA LEU A 260 3.57 -21.59 -6.38
C LEU A 260 4.75 -21.59 -5.41
N LEU A 261 5.92 -21.97 -5.94
CA LEU A 261 7.20 -21.97 -5.23
C LEU A 261 8.14 -20.86 -5.72
N ASP A 262 7.74 -20.13 -6.76
CA ASP A 262 8.46 -18.99 -7.32
C ASP A 262 7.45 -17.97 -7.87
N LEU A 263 7.86 -16.70 -7.91
CA LEU A 263 7.03 -15.59 -8.36
C LEU A 263 7.79 -14.74 -9.39
N PRO A 264 7.08 -14.14 -10.36
CA PRO A 264 7.74 -13.30 -11.35
C PRO A 264 8.40 -12.07 -10.72
N ASN A 265 9.52 -11.67 -11.31
CA ASN A 265 10.26 -10.48 -10.92
C ASN A 265 10.65 -9.68 -12.16
N HIS A 266 10.10 -8.47 -12.25
CA HIS A 266 10.38 -7.48 -13.29
C HIS A 266 10.98 -6.19 -12.73
N PHE A 267 11.34 -6.19 -11.45
CA PHE A 267 11.94 -5.05 -10.76
C PHE A 267 13.43 -4.94 -11.09
N THR A 268 13.91 -3.71 -11.29
CA THR A 268 15.24 -3.42 -11.85
C THR A 268 16.12 -2.51 -10.99
N ASP A 269 15.67 -2.13 -9.79
CA ASP A 269 16.31 -1.15 -8.88
C ASP A 269 16.47 0.27 -9.48
N ASP A 270 15.85 0.55 -10.63
CA ASP A 270 15.85 1.85 -11.30
C ASP A 270 14.41 2.34 -11.47
N LEU A 271 14.01 3.32 -10.65
CA LEU A 271 12.63 3.84 -10.63
C LEU A 271 12.11 4.23 -12.01
N LYS A 272 12.96 4.78 -12.87
CA LYS A 272 12.54 5.17 -14.23
C LYS A 272 12.18 3.92 -15.03
N THR A 273 13.08 2.95 -15.09
CA THR A 273 12.87 1.67 -15.77
C THR A 273 11.68 0.91 -15.19
N ASP A 274 11.53 0.89 -13.87
CA ASP A 274 10.41 0.22 -13.18
C ASP A 274 9.06 0.87 -13.53
N ILE A 275 8.99 2.20 -13.56
CA ILE A 275 7.79 2.91 -14.05
C ILE A 275 7.51 2.54 -15.51
N GLN A 276 8.52 2.52 -16.38
CA GLN A 276 8.36 2.14 -17.78
C GLN A 276 7.84 0.70 -17.93
N VAL A 277 8.32 -0.23 -17.09
CA VAL A 277 7.83 -1.62 -17.05
C VAL A 277 6.35 -1.65 -16.70
N VAL A 278 5.92 -0.94 -15.65
CA VAL A 278 4.49 -0.82 -15.30
C VAL A 278 3.69 -0.26 -16.48
N LEU A 279 4.13 0.86 -17.05
CA LEU A 279 3.44 1.54 -18.16
C LEU A 279 3.35 0.69 -19.43
N SER A 280 4.33 -0.18 -19.68
CA SER A 280 4.33 -1.07 -20.85
C SER A 280 3.16 -2.06 -20.86
N GLY A 281 2.59 -2.37 -19.69
CA GLY A 281 1.40 -3.21 -19.55
C GLY A 281 0.08 -2.45 -19.49
N MET A 282 0.10 -1.11 -19.53
CA MET A 282 -1.09 -0.27 -19.46
C MET A 282 -1.75 -0.12 -20.84
N LYS A 283 -3.08 -0.28 -20.89
CA LYS A 283 -3.89 -0.10 -22.10
C LYS A 283 -4.45 1.31 -22.26
N GLU A 284 -4.50 2.06 -21.16
CA GLU A 284 -5.04 3.40 -21.09
C GLU A 284 -3.94 4.39 -20.72
N PRO A 285 -4.08 5.67 -21.10
CA PRO A 285 -3.17 6.71 -20.64
C PRO A 285 -3.22 6.83 -19.11
N VAL A 286 -2.06 7.13 -18.54
CA VAL A 286 -1.91 7.41 -17.11
C VAL A 286 -1.67 8.89 -16.92
N TYR A 287 -2.37 9.47 -15.97
CA TYR A 287 -2.22 10.83 -15.53
C TYR A 287 -1.72 10.86 -14.09
N VAL A 288 -1.12 11.97 -13.67
CA VAL A 288 -0.61 12.17 -12.33
C VAL A 288 -1.10 13.52 -11.82
N GLN A 289 -1.84 13.50 -10.72
CA GLN A 289 -2.27 14.71 -10.02
C GLN A 289 -1.24 15.07 -8.94
N ASP A 290 -0.82 16.32 -8.91
CA ASP A 290 0.14 16.83 -7.92
C ASP A 290 -0.55 17.46 -6.72
N TRP A 291 -0.33 16.87 -5.56
CA TRP A 291 -0.86 17.28 -4.26
C TRP A 291 0.21 17.93 -3.36
N THR A 292 1.44 18.10 -3.84
CA THR A 292 2.58 18.63 -3.09
C THR A 292 2.21 19.90 -2.34
N ASP A 293 2.24 19.85 -1.01
CA ASP A 293 1.96 21.02 -0.18
C ASP A 293 3.13 22.04 -0.27
N PRO A 294 2.85 23.33 -0.55
CA PRO A 294 3.88 24.34 -0.77
C PRO A 294 4.72 24.68 0.47
N ASP A 295 4.18 24.43 1.68
CA ASP A 295 4.90 24.66 2.94
C ASP A 295 5.76 23.45 3.31
N MET A 296 5.22 22.23 3.17
CA MET A 296 5.92 20.99 3.48
C MET A 296 7.03 20.68 2.47
N LYS A 297 6.81 21.00 1.18
CA LYS A 297 7.80 20.82 0.08
C LYS A 297 8.31 19.38 -0.04
N ILE A 298 7.43 18.43 0.21
CA ILE A 298 7.64 17.01 -0.07
C ILE A 298 6.72 16.64 -1.23
N PRO A 299 7.24 16.01 -2.29
CA PRO A 299 6.42 15.49 -3.37
C PRO A 299 5.28 14.62 -2.83
N VAL A 300 4.06 14.91 -3.25
CA VAL A 300 2.87 14.08 -2.99
C VAL A 300 2.09 13.97 -4.29
N LEU A 301 2.03 12.79 -4.89
CA LEU A 301 1.46 12.58 -6.22
C LEU A 301 0.42 11.47 -6.21
N ARG A 302 -0.54 11.54 -7.14
CA ARG A 302 -1.55 10.50 -7.37
C ARG A 302 -1.63 10.13 -8.85
N PRO A 303 -1.02 9.01 -9.26
CA PRO A 303 -1.28 8.41 -10.56
C PRO A 303 -2.73 7.91 -10.65
N PHE A 304 -3.35 8.04 -11.82
CA PHE A 304 -4.65 7.48 -12.12
C PHE A 304 -4.82 7.23 -13.62
N SER A 305 -5.72 6.32 -13.97
CA SER A 305 -6.24 6.14 -15.33
C SER A 305 -7.76 6.38 -15.37
N PRO A 306 -8.35 6.69 -16.53
CA PRO A 306 -9.81 6.80 -16.67
C PRO A 306 -10.56 5.56 -16.15
N LYS A 307 -9.99 4.36 -16.36
CA LYS A 307 -10.54 3.12 -15.82
C LYS A 307 -10.55 3.06 -14.29
N THR A 308 -9.45 3.46 -13.64
CA THR A 308 -9.37 3.44 -12.16
C THR A 308 -10.44 4.33 -11.53
N THR A 309 -10.61 5.55 -12.05
CA THR A 309 -11.61 6.50 -11.53
C THR A 309 -13.05 6.05 -11.78
N ALA A 310 -13.29 5.26 -12.84
CA ALA A 310 -14.58 4.64 -13.08
C ALA A 310 -14.91 3.52 -12.07
N GLN A 311 -13.91 2.75 -11.63
CA GLN A 311 -14.06 1.64 -10.68
C GLN A 311 -14.15 2.08 -9.20
N GLU A 312 -13.70 3.29 -8.86
CA GLU A 312 -13.80 3.89 -7.50
C GLU A 312 -15.24 3.99 -6.94
N ARG A 313 -16.27 3.60 -7.71
CA ARG A 313 -17.68 3.62 -7.30
C ARG A 313 -18.11 2.44 -6.43
N ASP A 314 -17.34 1.36 -6.37
CA ASP A 314 -17.83 0.04 -5.96
C ASP A 314 -17.33 -0.42 -4.57
N HIS A 315 -17.25 0.48 -3.58
CA HIS A 315 -16.83 0.13 -2.21
C HIS A 315 -17.59 -1.08 -1.61
N VAL A 316 -18.89 -1.18 -1.86
CA VAL A 316 -19.73 -2.30 -1.39
C VAL A 316 -19.31 -3.64 -2.01
N VAL A 317 -18.85 -3.62 -3.27
CA VAL A 317 -18.41 -4.82 -3.97
C VAL A 317 -17.03 -5.26 -3.48
N ILE A 318 -16.14 -4.30 -3.18
CA ILE A 318 -14.85 -4.56 -2.53
C ILE A 318 -15.05 -5.25 -1.18
N GLU A 319 -15.97 -4.77 -0.34
CA GLU A 319 -16.26 -5.39 0.96
C GLU A 319 -16.75 -6.83 0.82
N ALA A 320 -17.68 -7.08 -0.11
CA ALA A 320 -18.19 -8.44 -0.37
C ALA A 320 -17.08 -9.38 -0.87
N TYR A 321 -16.21 -8.89 -1.76
CA TYR A 321 -15.06 -9.64 -2.27
C TYR A 321 -14.08 -10.03 -1.16
N VAL A 322 -13.67 -9.05 -0.36
CA VAL A 322 -12.77 -9.21 0.77
C VAL A 322 -13.35 -10.18 1.80
N HIS A 323 -14.64 -10.05 2.11
CA HIS A 323 -15.33 -10.96 3.02
C HIS A 323 -15.35 -12.40 2.50
N GLN A 324 -15.56 -12.62 1.20
CA GLN A 324 -15.54 -13.98 0.65
C GLN A 324 -14.14 -14.63 0.78
N ILE A 325 -13.05 -13.88 0.58
CA ILE A 325 -11.70 -14.41 0.81
C ILE A 325 -11.51 -14.81 2.27
N MET A 326 -12.00 -13.98 3.20
CA MET A 326 -11.95 -14.28 4.63
C MET A 326 -12.73 -15.57 4.96
N VAL A 327 -13.93 -15.74 4.42
CA VAL A 327 -14.75 -16.94 4.62
C VAL A 327 -14.05 -18.19 4.08
N ASP A 328 -13.62 -18.17 2.82
CA ASP A 328 -12.97 -19.31 2.16
C ASP A 328 -11.65 -19.69 2.84
N SER A 329 -10.94 -18.71 3.43
CA SER A 329 -9.71 -19.00 4.18
C SER A 329 -9.93 -19.95 5.36
N GLY A 330 -11.17 -20.04 5.87
CA GLY A 330 -11.60 -20.94 6.94
C GLY A 330 -11.30 -22.41 6.69
N ASP A 331 -11.34 -22.85 5.43
CA ASP A 331 -11.10 -24.24 5.03
C ASP A 331 -9.62 -24.64 5.16
N TYR A 332 -8.72 -23.67 5.27
CA TYR A 332 -7.28 -23.88 5.35
C TYR A 332 -6.70 -23.59 6.74
N ILE A 333 -7.53 -23.13 7.68
CA ILE A 333 -7.12 -22.81 9.05
C ILE A 333 -7.01 -24.09 9.88
N VAL A 334 -5.89 -24.24 10.57
CA VAL A 334 -5.72 -25.26 11.61
C VAL A 334 -6.34 -24.72 12.90
N TRP A 335 -7.58 -25.13 13.19
CA TRP A 335 -8.30 -24.76 14.41
C TRP A 335 -7.81 -25.58 15.60
N GLU A 336 -7.17 -24.90 16.57
CA GLU A 336 -6.73 -25.46 17.85
C GLU A 336 -7.86 -25.53 18.90
#